data_AF-A0A4R8FV88-F1
#
_entry.id   AF-A0A4R8FV88-F1
#
_cell.length_a   1.000
_cell.length_b   1.000
_cell.length_c   1.000
_cell.angle_alpha   90.00
_cell.angle_beta   90.00
_cell.angle_gamma   90.00
#
_symmetry.space_group_name_H-M   'P 1'
#
loop_
_entity.id
_entity.type
_entity.pdbx_description
1 polymer ?
#
loop_
_entity_poly.entity_id
_entity_poly.type
_entity_poly.pdbx_seq_one_letter_code
_entity_poly.pdbx_strand_id
1 'polypeptide(L)'
;MATRIVVLGGGFGGMYTARALRRRFGRKAEIEVINAQNYFVFQPLLPEVAGGSITPAHAVSPLRFVLDGVFVRKAVVDSVDFERKVVTVFQGIQRRPTEVPYDHLVIALGQGTDFSRMPGLEEHALKMKTLEDARRLRGHIIEQLEHAQVTELPDTKRGALTFTVVGGGFSGVETVGEMKEMIDRSLRFYPKIDPSEVRVQLIEFAPRILNEMPEPLADYAVGHLERHGIEIKLRTGVKSATHRQLVTTDGEVIDTRTIVATIGNAPLPVVQRMGLPLDKGRIPVDRTLRVAGHDNVWALGDCALIPLKEGASERIDFAPPTAQFAVREAKRVAANIAAAVRGRDLKPFAYASRGALASLGAKRGVANVFGHNITGFPAWFIWRSYYLALLPGIGTRIRVMINWSLDMLGARSLVQLKFYGKPPLRYVYYRAGDRIYNAGDRSDGFYTVISGSVEMERPDPETGETTLRVIGPGGHFGERLILGATRRKTTVRAKEDCKVLVMNREEFLMLAEGFSAFREYFRPYMDKRGVTLPGGDEDTGR
;
A
#
# COMPACT_ATOMS: atom_id res chain seq x y z
N MET A 1 21.00 -22.41 -29.63
CA MET A 1 20.61 -22.36 -28.21
C MET A 1 19.14 -21.97 -28.12
N ALA A 2 18.42 -22.40 -27.09
CA ALA A 2 17.04 -21.95 -26.86
C ALA A 2 17.05 -20.47 -26.46
N THR A 3 16.23 -19.64 -27.12
CA THR A 3 16.12 -18.21 -26.79
C THR A 3 15.67 -18.02 -25.34
N ARG A 4 16.37 -17.16 -24.60
CA ARG A 4 16.10 -16.87 -23.19
C ARG A 4 15.30 -15.59 -23.02
N ILE A 5 14.12 -15.71 -22.43
CA ILE A 5 13.18 -14.61 -22.26
C ILE A 5 12.94 -14.41 -20.76
N VAL A 6 13.40 -13.27 -20.23
CA VAL A 6 13.26 -12.91 -18.82
C VAL A 6 12.12 -11.90 -18.68
N VAL A 7 11.22 -12.15 -17.73
CA VAL A 7 10.07 -11.31 -17.41
C VAL A 7 10.20 -10.82 -15.97
N LEU A 8 10.27 -9.51 -15.79
CA LEU A 8 10.35 -8.86 -14.48
C LEU A 8 8.94 -8.50 -13.99
N GLY A 9 8.54 -9.09 -12.87
CA GLY A 9 7.24 -8.88 -12.24
C GLY A 9 6.27 -10.05 -12.46
N GLY A 10 5.61 -10.46 -11.38
CA GLY A 10 4.61 -11.54 -11.37
C GLY A 10 3.16 -11.04 -11.33
N GLY A 11 2.89 -9.78 -11.67
CA GLY A 11 1.54 -9.18 -11.72
C GLY A 11 0.77 -9.51 -13.00
N PHE A 12 -0.28 -8.74 -13.30
CA PHE A 12 -1.10 -8.94 -14.51
C PHE A 12 -0.25 -8.89 -15.80
N GLY A 13 0.64 -7.91 -15.95
CA GLY A 13 1.48 -7.82 -17.15
C GLY A 13 2.41 -9.03 -17.29
N GLY A 14 3.22 -9.32 -16.28
CA GLY A 14 4.26 -10.34 -16.37
C GLY A 14 3.74 -11.77 -16.39
N MET A 15 2.78 -12.13 -15.52
CA MET A 15 2.22 -13.48 -15.46
C MET A 15 1.50 -13.84 -16.77
N TYR A 16 0.67 -12.94 -17.31
CA TYR A 16 0.00 -13.20 -18.59
C TYR A 16 0.98 -13.17 -19.78
N THR A 17 2.06 -12.38 -19.71
CA THR A 17 3.10 -12.38 -20.76
C THR A 17 3.80 -13.72 -20.79
N ALA A 18 4.27 -14.21 -19.64
CA ALA A 18 4.94 -15.51 -19.55
C ALA A 18 4.05 -16.66 -20.03
N ARG A 19 2.77 -16.65 -19.66
CA ARG A 19 1.79 -17.65 -20.14
C ARG A 19 1.57 -17.56 -21.65
N ALA A 20 1.50 -16.35 -22.21
CA ALA A 20 1.36 -16.15 -23.65
C ALA A 20 2.62 -16.57 -24.42
N LEU A 21 3.81 -16.28 -23.88
CA LEU A 21 5.09 -16.74 -24.43
C LEU A 21 5.18 -18.27 -24.43
N ARG A 22 4.86 -18.94 -23.31
CA ARG A 22 4.90 -20.41 -23.21
C ARG A 22 3.99 -21.07 -24.25
N ARG A 23 2.80 -20.53 -24.48
CA ARG A 23 1.88 -21.00 -25.54
C ARG A 23 2.44 -20.83 -26.95
N ARG A 24 3.19 -19.76 -27.22
CA ARG A 24 3.73 -19.45 -28.55
C ARG A 24 5.02 -20.19 -28.89
N PHE A 25 5.85 -20.44 -27.89
CA PHE A 25 7.16 -21.08 -28.05
C PHE A 25 7.16 -22.57 -27.68
N GLY A 26 6.12 -23.09 -27.01
CA GLY A 26 6.15 -24.43 -26.45
C GLY A 26 7.36 -24.56 -25.52
N ARG A 27 8.15 -25.63 -25.63
CA ARG A 27 9.41 -25.81 -24.88
C ARG A 27 10.66 -25.31 -25.61
N LYS A 28 10.53 -24.61 -26.75
CA LYS A 28 11.66 -24.16 -27.58
C LYS A 28 12.39 -22.93 -27.03
N ALA A 29 11.78 -22.22 -26.07
CA ALA A 29 12.35 -21.06 -25.41
C ALA A 29 12.42 -21.28 -23.89
N GLU A 30 13.49 -20.78 -23.29
CA GLU A 30 13.63 -20.67 -21.84
C GLU A 30 12.92 -19.40 -21.39
N ILE A 31 11.90 -19.56 -20.55
CA ILE A 31 11.10 -18.43 -20.06
C ILE A 31 11.23 -18.42 -18.56
N GLU A 32 11.65 -17.27 -18.04
CA GLU A 32 11.90 -17.04 -16.62
C GLU A 32 11.12 -15.82 -16.14
N VAL A 33 10.35 -15.98 -15.06
CA VAL A 33 9.65 -14.89 -14.37
C VAL A 33 10.35 -14.62 -13.05
N ILE A 34 10.79 -13.38 -12.85
CA ILE A 34 11.42 -12.91 -11.63
C ILE A 34 10.42 -12.05 -10.86
N ASN A 35 10.08 -12.46 -9.63
CA ASN A 35 9.16 -11.72 -8.79
C ASN A 35 9.58 -11.79 -7.32
N ALA A 36 9.41 -10.68 -6.58
CA ALA A 36 9.75 -10.64 -5.15
C ALA A 36 8.92 -11.61 -4.30
N GLN A 37 7.68 -11.89 -4.75
CA GLN A 37 6.76 -12.83 -4.13
C GLN A 37 6.59 -14.08 -4.99
N ASN A 38 6.32 -15.23 -4.36
CA ASN A 38 6.07 -16.48 -5.08
C ASN A 38 4.61 -16.62 -5.58
N TYR A 39 3.78 -15.59 -5.41
CA TYR A 39 2.37 -15.57 -5.78
C TYR A 39 2.03 -14.37 -6.66
N PHE A 40 1.01 -14.55 -7.48
CA PHE A 40 0.28 -13.51 -8.20
C PHE A 40 -0.81 -12.98 -7.27
N VAL A 41 -1.03 -11.65 -7.28
CA VAL A 41 -2.11 -10.99 -6.55
C VAL A 41 -3.16 -10.52 -7.55
N PHE A 42 -4.40 -10.95 -7.32
CA PHE A 42 -5.54 -10.45 -8.06
C PHE A 42 -6.06 -9.17 -7.39
N GLN A 43 -5.43 -8.04 -7.74
CA GLN A 43 -5.65 -6.73 -7.13
C GLN A 43 -7.11 -6.28 -7.01
N PRO A 44 -8.03 -6.57 -7.96
CA PRO A 44 -9.45 -6.18 -7.84
C PRO A 44 -10.18 -6.74 -6.61
N LEU A 45 -9.63 -7.79 -5.98
CA LEU A 45 -10.21 -8.39 -4.79
C LEU A 45 -9.60 -7.88 -3.47
N LEU A 46 -8.60 -6.99 -3.52
CA LEU A 46 -8.00 -6.42 -2.31
C LEU A 46 -8.98 -5.62 -1.44
N PRO A 47 -9.89 -4.80 -1.99
CA PRO A 47 -10.93 -4.14 -1.20
C PRO A 47 -11.81 -5.15 -0.43
N GLU A 48 -12.18 -6.27 -1.04
CA GLU A 48 -12.94 -7.34 -0.36
C GLU A 48 -12.12 -8.02 0.76
N VAL A 49 -10.81 -8.18 0.58
CA VAL A 49 -9.91 -8.67 1.66
C VAL A 49 -9.87 -7.66 2.82
N ALA A 50 -9.82 -6.37 2.50
CA ALA A 50 -9.79 -5.31 3.51
C ALA A 50 -11.10 -5.18 4.27
N GLY A 51 -12.24 -5.30 3.56
CA GLY A 51 -13.57 -5.38 4.18
C GLY A 51 -13.81 -6.70 4.91
N GLY A 52 -13.03 -7.75 4.66
CA GLY A 52 -13.16 -9.06 5.29
C GLY A 52 -14.27 -9.94 4.71
N SER A 53 -14.76 -9.63 3.49
CA SER A 53 -15.73 -10.46 2.76
C SER A 53 -15.07 -11.68 2.09
N ILE A 54 -13.77 -11.63 1.84
CA ILE A 54 -12.97 -12.79 1.43
C ILE A 54 -11.68 -12.92 2.25
N THR A 55 -11.15 -14.13 2.32
CA THR A 55 -9.84 -14.37 2.95
C THR A 55 -8.70 -13.97 2.00
N PRO A 56 -7.54 -13.55 2.53
CA PRO A 56 -6.36 -13.19 1.71
C PRO A 56 -5.91 -14.29 0.75
N ALA A 57 -6.05 -15.56 1.15
CA ALA A 57 -5.65 -16.71 0.35
C ALA A 57 -6.43 -16.81 -0.97
N HIS A 58 -7.64 -16.24 -1.04
CA HIS A 58 -8.47 -16.23 -2.25
C HIS A 58 -8.10 -15.13 -3.24
N ALA A 59 -7.44 -14.07 -2.77
CA ALA A 59 -6.96 -12.98 -3.63
C ALA A 59 -5.60 -13.28 -4.27
N VAL A 60 -4.98 -14.44 -3.97
CA VAL A 60 -3.66 -14.80 -4.49
C VAL A 60 -3.65 -16.17 -5.17
N SER A 61 -2.66 -16.37 -6.03
CA SER A 61 -2.41 -17.68 -6.65
C SER A 61 -0.91 -17.93 -6.77
N PRO A 62 -0.38 -19.10 -6.35
CA PRO A 62 1.03 -19.41 -6.51
C PRO A 62 1.45 -19.29 -7.97
N LEU A 63 2.50 -18.50 -8.25
CA LEU A 63 3.00 -18.30 -9.62
C LEU A 63 3.37 -19.63 -10.28
N ARG A 64 3.97 -20.54 -9.51
CA ARG A 64 4.36 -21.89 -9.96
C ARG A 64 3.18 -22.73 -10.45
N PHE A 65 1.96 -22.52 -9.93
CA PHE A 65 0.79 -23.28 -10.36
C PHE A 65 0.18 -22.71 -11.64
N VAL A 66 0.22 -21.39 -11.80
CA VAL A 66 -0.42 -20.70 -12.93
C VAL A 66 0.51 -20.55 -14.14
N LEU A 67 1.81 -20.79 -13.95
CA LEU A 67 2.87 -20.70 -14.94
C LEU A 67 3.54 -22.06 -15.20
N ASP A 68 2.75 -23.08 -15.54
CA ASP A 68 3.28 -24.40 -15.89
C ASP A 68 4.33 -24.32 -17.02
N GLY A 69 5.43 -25.05 -16.82
CA GLY A 69 6.58 -25.05 -17.72
C GLY A 69 7.41 -23.77 -17.73
N VAL A 70 7.10 -22.71 -16.98
CA VAL A 70 7.92 -21.48 -16.88
C VAL A 70 8.75 -21.51 -15.59
N PHE A 71 10.02 -21.09 -15.66
CA PHE A 71 10.84 -21.00 -14.47
C PHE A 71 10.43 -19.78 -13.63
N VAL A 72 10.06 -20.00 -12.37
CA VAL A 72 9.68 -18.91 -11.45
C VAL A 72 10.79 -18.72 -10.43
N ARG A 73 11.44 -17.55 -10.49
CA ARG A 73 12.46 -17.11 -9.54
C ARG A 73 11.85 -16.15 -8.51
N LYS A 74 11.87 -16.56 -7.24
CA LYS A 74 11.57 -15.65 -6.12
C LYS A 74 12.81 -14.83 -5.81
N ALA A 75 12.88 -13.61 -6.32
CA ALA A 75 14.01 -12.71 -6.13
C ALA A 75 13.59 -11.24 -6.26
N VAL A 76 14.38 -10.34 -5.68
CA VAL A 76 14.23 -8.90 -5.84
C VAL A 76 15.17 -8.44 -6.95
N VAL A 77 14.62 -7.74 -7.94
CA VAL A 77 15.40 -7.13 -9.02
C VAL A 77 16.15 -5.92 -8.47
N ASP A 78 17.44 -5.82 -8.78
CA ASP A 78 18.27 -4.70 -8.35
C ASP A 78 18.58 -3.72 -9.49
N SER A 79 19.07 -4.25 -10.61
CA SER A 79 19.56 -3.49 -11.76
C SER A 79 19.48 -4.32 -13.04
N VAL A 80 19.58 -3.63 -14.18
CA VAL A 80 19.62 -4.24 -15.52
C VAL A 80 20.76 -3.62 -16.28
N ASP A 81 21.61 -4.46 -16.86
CA ASP A 81 22.66 -4.07 -17.79
C ASP A 81 22.19 -4.42 -19.21
N PHE A 82 21.85 -3.38 -19.99
CA PHE A 82 21.31 -3.56 -21.33
C PHE A 82 22.37 -3.93 -22.38
N GLU A 83 23.64 -3.59 -22.14
CA GLU A 83 24.74 -3.90 -23.04
C GLU A 83 25.18 -5.36 -22.88
N ARG A 84 25.41 -5.79 -21.63
CA ARG A 84 25.73 -7.19 -21.28
C ARG A 84 24.50 -8.10 -21.35
N LYS A 85 23.30 -7.52 -21.44
CA LYS A 85 22.00 -8.22 -21.43
C LYS A 85 21.81 -9.11 -20.21
N VAL A 86 22.01 -8.52 -19.03
CA VAL A 86 21.95 -9.19 -17.73
C VAL A 86 21.03 -8.46 -16.76
N VAL A 87 20.25 -9.21 -15.99
CA VAL A 87 19.50 -8.71 -14.84
C VAL A 87 20.21 -9.14 -13.56
N THR A 88 20.52 -8.19 -12.68
CA THR A 88 21.06 -8.49 -11.35
C THR A 88 19.94 -8.63 -10.34
N VAL A 89 19.94 -9.72 -9.59
CA VAL A 89 18.92 -10.02 -8.58
C VAL A 89 19.52 -10.45 -7.24
N PHE A 90 18.74 -10.25 -6.18
CA PHE A 90 19.00 -10.80 -4.84
C PHE A 90 17.97 -11.87 -4.48
N GLN A 91 18.43 -13.02 -4.01
CA GLN A 91 17.60 -14.19 -3.75
C GLN A 91 18.12 -15.04 -2.59
N GLY A 92 17.25 -15.90 -2.05
CA GLY A 92 17.62 -16.79 -0.94
C GLY A 92 17.93 -16.05 0.37
N ILE A 93 18.68 -16.72 1.24
CA ILE A 93 19.07 -16.21 2.56
C ILE A 93 20.36 -15.37 2.44
N GLN A 94 21.30 -15.79 1.59
CA GLN A 94 22.52 -15.06 1.29
C GLN A 94 22.21 -13.99 0.24
N ARG A 95 22.25 -12.71 0.63
CA ARG A 95 22.03 -11.55 -0.27
C ARG A 95 23.21 -11.32 -1.22
N ARG A 96 23.58 -12.33 -2.00
CA ARG A 96 24.62 -12.21 -3.04
C ARG A 96 23.99 -11.73 -4.35
N PRO A 97 24.64 -10.81 -5.09
CA PRO A 97 24.19 -10.45 -6.42
C PRO A 97 24.26 -11.69 -7.32
N THR A 98 23.17 -12.01 -7.98
CA THR A 98 23.11 -13.07 -8.99
C THR A 98 22.77 -12.46 -10.34
N GLU A 99 23.59 -12.74 -11.34
CA GLU A 99 23.36 -12.32 -12.71
C GLU A 99 22.45 -13.32 -13.45
N VAL A 100 21.42 -12.82 -14.13
CA VAL A 100 20.49 -13.61 -14.96
C VAL A 100 20.55 -13.05 -16.39
N PRO A 101 21.24 -13.72 -17.33
CA PRO A 101 21.32 -13.25 -18.70
C PRO A 101 20.00 -13.42 -19.45
N TYR A 102 19.77 -12.62 -20.49
CA TYR A 102 18.57 -12.69 -21.33
C TYR A 102 18.89 -12.40 -22.80
N ASP A 103 18.09 -12.99 -23.70
CA ASP A 103 18.03 -12.55 -25.10
C ASP A 103 16.95 -11.49 -25.29
N HIS A 104 15.80 -11.66 -24.62
CA HIS A 104 14.72 -10.68 -24.54
C HIS A 104 14.31 -10.41 -23.10
N LEU A 105 14.08 -9.13 -22.78
CA LEU A 105 13.66 -8.67 -21.45
C LEU A 105 12.27 -8.03 -21.51
N VAL A 106 11.39 -8.44 -20.61
CA VAL A 106 10.07 -7.83 -20.42
C VAL A 106 10.02 -7.17 -19.04
N ILE A 107 9.81 -5.86 -19.00
CA ILE A 107 9.65 -5.07 -17.79
C ILE A 107 8.15 -4.90 -17.50
N ALA A 108 7.66 -5.59 -16.46
CA ALA A 108 6.25 -5.58 -16.04
C ALA A 108 6.14 -5.40 -14.52
N LEU A 109 6.95 -4.51 -13.96
CA LEU A 109 7.11 -4.28 -12.52
C LEU A 109 5.97 -3.45 -11.90
N GLY A 110 5.13 -2.81 -12.72
CA GLY A 110 4.05 -1.95 -12.25
C GLY A 110 4.56 -0.64 -11.65
N GLN A 111 3.75 -0.01 -10.79
CA GLN A 111 4.04 1.28 -10.17
C GLN A 111 4.05 1.18 -8.65
N GLY A 112 5.01 1.88 -8.03
CA GLY A 112 5.06 2.13 -6.60
C GLY A 112 4.14 3.29 -6.20
N THR A 113 4.36 3.78 -4.99
CA THR A 113 3.65 4.93 -4.44
C THR A 113 4.66 5.93 -3.91
N ASP A 114 4.45 7.20 -4.21
CA ASP A 114 5.24 8.32 -3.70
C ASP A 114 4.31 9.36 -3.07
N PHE A 115 4.55 9.63 -1.79
CA PHE A 115 3.85 10.65 -1.02
C PHE A 115 4.75 11.80 -0.59
N SER A 116 5.96 11.93 -1.17
CA SER A 116 6.93 12.99 -0.86
C SER A 116 6.35 14.41 -0.90
N ARG A 117 5.32 14.64 -1.73
CA ARG A 117 4.62 15.91 -1.88
C ARG A 117 3.59 16.21 -0.77
N MET A 118 3.31 15.25 0.11
CA MET A 118 2.28 15.31 1.14
C MET A 118 2.90 14.91 2.50
N PRO A 119 3.55 15.86 3.22
CA PRO A 119 4.27 15.56 4.45
C PRO A 119 3.43 14.77 5.45
N GLY A 120 4.02 13.72 6.03
CA GLY A 120 3.41 12.83 7.01
C GLY A 120 2.45 11.78 6.43
N LEU A 121 2.08 11.85 5.15
CA LEU A 121 1.17 10.87 4.56
C LEU A 121 1.83 9.49 4.40
N GLU A 122 3.12 9.42 4.09
CA GLU A 122 3.87 8.14 4.03
C GLU A 122 3.94 7.43 5.38
N GLU A 123 4.04 8.20 6.46
CA GLU A 123 4.18 7.67 7.81
C GLU A 123 2.84 7.31 8.47
N HIS A 124 1.74 7.93 8.01
CA HIS A 124 0.43 7.84 8.69
C HIS A 124 -0.69 7.22 7.85
N ALA A 125 -0.55 7.15 6.52
CA ALA A 125 -1.57 6.52 5.68
C ALA A 125 -1.36 5.02 5.51
N LEU A 126 -2.46 4.29 5.56
CA LEU A 126 -2.55 2.91 5.08
C LEU A 126 -2.65 2.95 3.56
N LYS A 127 -1.82 2.16 2.88
CA LYS A 127 -1.87 1.99 1.42
C LYS A 127 -2.96 0.97 1.06
N MET A 128 -3.22 0.80 -0.24
CA MET A 128 -4.07 -0.29 -0.76
C MET A 128 -3.55 -0.82 -2.11
N LYS A 129 -2.32 -1.35 -2.11
CA LYS A 129 -1.71 -1.93 -3.33
C LYS A 129 -1.35 -3.41 -3.22
N THR A 130 -1.08 -3.88 -2.01
CA THR A 130 -0.60 -5.23 -1.73
C THR A 130 -1.60 -6.01 -0.88
N LEU A 131 -1.43 -7.33 -0.82
CA LEU A 131 -2.22 -8.18 0.08
C LEU A 131 -2.02 -7.79 1.55
N GLU A 132 -0.81 -7.38 1.90
CA GLU A 132 -0.45 -6.94 3.24
C GLU A 132 -1.15 -5.63 3.59
N ASP A 133 -1.25 -4.69 2.65
CA ASP A 133 -1.98 -3.44 2.84
C ASP A 133 -3.46 -3.69 3.17
N ALA A 134 -4.13 -4.55 2.40
CA ALA A 134 -5.53 -4.89 2.63
C ALA A 134 -5.73 -5.52 4.03
N ARG A 135 -4.83 -6.41 4.44
CA ARG A 135 -4.87 -7.03 5.77
C ARG A 135 -4.63 -6.04 6.89
N ARG A 136 -3.68 -5.12 6.71
CA ARG A 136 -3.40 -4.04 7.66
C ARG A 136 -4.60 -3.12 7.82
N LEU A 137 -5.25 -2.74 6.72
CA LEU A 137 -6.47 -1.93 6.80
C LEU A 137 -7.56 -2.64 7.60
N ARG A 138 -7.83 -3.92 7.31
CA ARG A 138 -8.81 -4.71 8.08
C ARG A 138 -8.49 -4.72 9.57
N GLY A 139 -7.24 -5.01 9.93
CA GLY A 139 -6.79 -5.06 11.33
C GLY A 139 -6.91 -3.70 12.02
N HIS A 140 -6.58 -2.62 11.32
CA HIS A 140 -6.69 -1.25 11.81
C HIS A 140 -8.14 -0.81 12.02
N ILE A 141 -9.06 -1.16 11.12
CA ILE A 141 -10.50 -0.88 11.28
C ILE A 141 -11.00 -1.52 12.59
N ILE A 142 -10.69 -2.80 12.81
CA ILE A 142 -11.08 -3.50 14.04
C ILE A 142 -10.44 -2.82 15.25
N GLU A 143 -9.15 -2.47 15.17
CA GLU A 143 -8.45 -1.78 16.27
C GLU A 143 -9.11 -0.44 16.64
N GLN A 144 -9.57 0.34 15.66
CA GLN A 144 -10.29 1.58 15.93
C GLN A 144 -11.63 1.34 16.63
N LEU A 145 -12.38 0.31 16.23
CA LEU A 145 -13.65 -0.05 16.88
C LEU A 145 -13.41 -0.55 18.32
N GLU A 146 -12.42 -1.41 18.53
CA GLU A 146 -12.01 -1.85 19.89
C GLU A 146 -11.64 -0.65 20.77
N HIS A 147 -10.89 0.30 20.22
CA HIS A 147 -10.46 1.49 20.96
C HIS A 147 -11.62 2.44 21.27
N ALA A 148 -12.51 2.67 20.29
CA ALA A 148 -13.68 3.53 20.44
C ALA A 148 -14.70 2.98 21.45
N GLN A 149 -14.82 1.66 21.59
CA GLN A 149 -15.72 1.04 22.56
C GLN A 149 -15.30 1.28 24.02
N VAL A 150 -13.99 1.36 24.28
CA VAL A 150 -13.46 1.41 25.66
C VAL A 150 -12.99 2.79 26.09
N THR A 151 -12.73 3.71 25.15
CA THR A 151 -12.23 5.04 25.48
C THR A 151 -13.32 5.93 26.08
N GLU A 152 -12.99 6.63 27.17
CA GLU A 152 -13.86 7.63 27.80
C GLU A 152 -13.60 9.05 27.29
N LEU A 153 -12.57 9.24 26.47
CA LEU A 153 -12.16 10.55 25.95
C LEU A 153 -12.93 10.87 24.65
N PRO A 154 -13.81 11.88 24.62
CA PRO A 154 -14.67 12.16 23.46
C PRO A 154 -13.88 12.44 22.17
N ASP A 155 -12.81 13.24 22.25
CA ASP A 155 -11.98 13.58 21.08
C ASP A 155 -11.22 12.38 20.53
N THR A 156 -10.83 11.44 21.40
CA THR A 156 -10.18 10.21 20.99
C THR A 156 -11.19 9.29 20.30
N LYS A 157 -12.40 9.16 20.86
CA LYS A 157 -13.49 8.37 20.28
C LYS A 157 -13.87 8.89 18.90
N ARG A 158 -14.13 10.20 18.78
CA ARG A 158 -14.50 10.85 17.50
C ARG A 158 -13.45 10.62 16.41
N GLY A 159 -12.17 10.83 16.73
CA GLY A 159 -11.11 10.59 15.77
C GLY A 159 -10.98 9.10 15.39
N ALA A 160 -11.18 8.18 16.33
CA ALA A 160 -11.10 6.74 16.07
C ALA A 160 -12.24 6.26 15.16
N LEU A 161 -13.42 6.87 15.29
CA LEU A 161 -14.61 6.59 14.50
C LEU A 161 -14.67 7.40 13.18
N THR A 162 -13.63 8.18 12.87
CA THR A 162 -13.51 8.89 11.61
C THR A 162 -12.52 8.16 10.68
N PHE A 163 -13.00 7.80 9.49
CA PHE A 163 -12.27 7.04 8.48
C PHE A 163 -12.20 7.83 7.17
N THR A 164 -10.98 8.17 6.75
CA THR A 164 -10.74 8.98 5.55
C THR A 164 -10.06 8.18 4.46
N VAL A 165 -10.71 8.01 3.31
CA VAL A 165 -10.12 7.44 2.10
C VAL A 165 -9.75 8.57 1.13
N VAL A 166 -8.53 8.53 0.60
CA VAL A 166 -7.99 9.52 -0.34
C VAL A 166 -7.84 8.87 -1.70
N GLY A 167 -8.48 9.46 -2.71
CA GLY A 167 -8.55 9.02 -4.10
C GLY A 167 -9.89 8.38 -4.45
N GLY A 168 -10.65 8.99 -5.33
CA GLY A 168 -11.94 8.55 -5.88
C GLY A 168 -11.83 7.75 -7.18
N GLY A 169 -10.68 7.14 -7.47
CA GLY A 169 -10.56 6.13 -8.53
C GLY A 169 -11.19 4.80 -8.13
N PHE A 170 -11.12 3.79 -9.01
CA PHE A 170 -11.65 2.44 -8.74
C PHE A 170 -11.28 1.90 -7.35
N SER A 171 -9.99 1.87 -7.03
CA SER A 171 -9.50 1.30 -5.78
C SER A 171 -10.04 2.03 -4.54
N GLY A 172 -10.12 3.35 -4.55
CA GLY A 172 -10.62 4.09 -3.40
C GLY A 172 -12.13 4.00 -3.22
N VAL A 173 -12.90 4.02 -4.31
CA VAL A 173 -14.35 3.79 -4.28
C VAL A 173 -14.69 2.38 -3.79
N GLU A 174 -14.00 1.36 -4.31
CA GLU A 174 -14.20 -0.03 -3.85
C GLU A 174 -13.78 -0.19 -2.38
N THR A 175 -12.68 0.46 -1.97
CA THR A 175 -12.16 0.39 -0.59
C THR A 175 -13.09 1.06 0.41
N VAL A 176 -13.58 2.28 0.12
CA VAL A 176 -14.49 2.99 1.03
C VAL A 176 -15.81 2.25 1.19
N GLY A 177 -16.33 1.67 0.11
CA GLY A 177 -17.56 0.86 0.14
C GLY A 177 -17.40 -0.42 0.98
N GLU A 178 -16.36 -1.20 0.74
CA GLU A 178 -16.10 -2.44 1.52
C GLU A 178 -15.75 -2.17 2.98
N MET A 179 -15.06 -1.06 3.27
CA MET A 179 -14.75 -0.59 4.62
C MET A 179 -16.02 -0.16 5.36
N LYS A 180 -16.88 0.65 4.75
CA LYS A 180 -18.15 1.08 5.37
C LYS A 180 -19.05 -0.11 5.67
N GLU A 181 -19.20 -1.03 4.73
CA GLU A 181 -19.96 -2.26 4.92
C GLU A 181 -19.40 -3.11 6.08
N MET A 182 -18.07 -3.18 6.21
CA MET A 182 -17.44 -3.87 7.33
C MET A 182 -17.79 -3.20 8.66
N ILE A 183 -17.63 -1.88 8.75
CA ILE A 183 -17.89 -1.12 9.96
C ILE A 183 -19.35 -1.33 10.39
N ASP A 184 -20.30 -1.10 9.49
CA ASP A 184 -21.74 -1.17 9.79
C ASP A 184 -22.18 -2.54 10.29
N ARG A 185 -21.69 -3.61 9.65
CA ARG A 185 -21.97 -4.98 10.10
C ARG A 185 -21.32 -5.33 11.44
N SER A 186 -20.26 -4.61 11.80
CA SER A 186 -19.52 -4.83 13.04
C SER A 186 -20.17 -4.14 14.23
N LEU A 187 -20.81 -2.98 14.03
CA LEU A 187 -21.34 -2.13 15.11
C LEU A 187 -22.29 -2.85 16.07
N ARG A 188 -23.04 -3.85 15.61
CA ARG A 188 -23.90 -4.67 16.49
C ARG A 188 -23.16 -5.41 17.62
N PHE A 189 -21.85 -5.60 17.47
CA PHE A 189 -20.97 -6.21 18.47
C PHE A 189 -20.25 -5.18 19.35
N TYR A 190 -20.43 -3.89 19.07
CA TYR A 190 -19.84 -2.79 19.81
C TYR A 190 -20.92 -1.89 20.43
N PRO A 191 -21.64 -2.35 21.47
CA PRO A 191 -22.82 -1.66 22.00
C PRO A 191 -22.57 -0.27 22.58
N LYS A 192 -21.31 0.12 22.84
CA LYS A 192 -20.93 1.46 23.32
C LYS A 192 -20.66 2.47 22.21
N ILE A 193 -20.79 2.07 20.95
CA ILE A 193 -20.62 2.93 19.78
C ILE A 193 -21.99 3.18 19.18
N ASP A 194 -22.44 4.43 19.18
CA ASP A 194 -23.62 4.82 18.44
C ASP A 194 -23.27 4.86 16.94
N PRO A 195 -24.03 4.20 16.05
CA PRO A 195 -23.78 4.24 14.61
C PRO A 195 -23.69 5.66 14.02
N SER A 196 -24.35 6.65 14.61
CA SER A 196 -24.28 8.05 14.17
C SER A 196 -22.95 8.74 14.49
N GLU A 197 -22.14 8.19 15.40
CA GLU A 197 -20.78 8.67 15.71
C GLU A 197 -19.76 8.28 14.62
N VAL A 198 -20.10 7.29 13.77
CA VAL A 198 -19.20 6.79 12.73
C VAL A 198 -19.23 7.70 11.51
N ARG A 199 -18.07 8.26 11.19
CA ARG A 199 -17.88 9.13 10.03
C ARG A 199 -16.96 8.46 9.02
N VAL A 200 -17.46 8.22 7.81
CA VAL A 200 -16.65 7.68 6.70
C VAL A 200 -16.68 8.68 5.55
N GLN A 201 -15.52 9.03 5.03
CA GLN A 201 -15.39 10.04 3.99
C GLN A 201 -14.40 9.66 2.89
N LEU A 202 -14.66 10.13 1.67
CA LEU A 202 -13.86 9.96 0.47
C LEU A 202 -13.43 11.33 -0.06
N ILE A 203 -12.13 11.56 -0.15
CA ILE A 203 -11.53 12.81 -0.66
C ILE A 203 -10.99 12.56 -2.08
N GLU A 204 -11.40 13.37 -3.05
CA GLU A 204 -10.93 13.30 -4.43
C GLU A 204 -10.58 14.70 -4.97
N PHE A 205 -9.42 14.80 -5.61
CA PHE A 205 -8.93 16.06 -6.17
C PHE A 205 -9.65 16.45 -7.47
N ALA A 206 -10.09 15.46 -8.25
CA ALA A 206 -10.88 15.65 -9.45
C ALA A 206 -12.31 16.15 -9.14
N PRO A 207 -13.01 16.72 -10.13
CA PRO A 207 -14.40 17.14 -9.98
C PRO A 207 -15.39 15.97 -9.92
N ARG A 208 -14.96 14.71 -10.12
CA ARG A 208 -15.80 13.51 -10.00
C ARG A 208 -14.97 12.30 -9.59
N ILE A 209 -15.64 11.33 -8.99
CA ILE A 209 -15.10 9.97 -8.78
C ILE A 209 -15.23 9.14 -10.06
N LEU A 210 -14.47 8.05 -10.16
CA LEU A 210 -14.50 7.12 -11.30
C LEU A 210 -14.38 7.86 -12.65
N ASN A 211 -13.37 8.71 -12.79
CA ASN A 211 -13.18 9.56 -13.98
C ASN A 211 -13.10 8.77 -15.30
N GLU A 212 -12.71 7.49 -15.22
CA GLU A 212 -12.64 6.56 -16.34
C GLU A 212 -14.01 5.96 -16.75
N MET A 213 -15.07 6.22 -15.99
CA MET A 213 -16.43 5.77 -16.27
C MET A 213 -17.27 6.86 -16.97
N PRO A 214 -18.30 6.48 -17.74
CA PRO A 214 -19.35 7.40 -18.17
C PRO A 214 -19.97 8.15 -17.00
N GLU A 215 -20.20 9.44 -17.18
CA GLU A 215 -20.73 10.36 -16.16
C GLU A 215 -21.98 9.83 -15.43
N PRO A 216 -23.01 9.26 -16.10
CA PRO A 216 -24.18 8.72 -15.40
C PRO A 216 -23.88 7.59 -14.41
N LEU A 217 -22.80 6.81 -14.65
CA LEU A 217 -22.38 5.76 -13.72
C LEU A 217 -21.63 6.34 -12.51
N ALA A 218 -20.85 7.40 -12.72
CA ALA A 218 -20.20 8.11 -11.63
C ALA A 218 -21.24 8.79 -10.72
N ASP A 219 -22.25 9.44 -11.29
CA ASP A 219 -23.34 10.08 -10.54
C ASP A 219 -24.14 9.06 -9.72
N TYR A 220 -24.46 7.91 -10.31
CA TYR A 220 -25.09 6.81 -9.58
C TYR A 220 -24.22 6.34 -8.41
N ALA A 221 -22.90 6.24 -8.61
CA ALA A 221 -21.97 5.83 -7.55
C ALA A 221 -21.95 6.84 -6.41
N VAL A 222 -21.87 8.15 -6.70
CA VAL A 222 -21.96 9.22 -5.70
C VAL A 222 -23.24 9.09 -4.88
N GLY A 223 -24.40 9.09 -5.54
CA GLY A 223 -25.68 8.99 -4.85
C GLY A 223 -25.86 7.68 -4.08
N HIS A 224 -25.25 6.57 -4.51
CA HIS A 224 -25.25 5.33 -3.75
C HIS A 224 -24.41 5.43 -2.48
N LEU A 225 -23.17 5.90 -2.58
CA LEU A 225 -22.25 6.02 -1.45
C LEU A 225 -22.79 7.01 -0.40
N GLU A 226 -23.30 8.16 -0.82
CA GLU A 226 -23.90 9.16 0.08
C GLU A 226 -25.13 8.62 0.81
N ARG A 227 -26.02 7.89 0.11
CA ARG A 227 -27.17 7.21 0.74
C ARG A 227 -26.75 6.16 1.78
N HIS A 228 -25.51 5.66 1.72
CA HIS A 228 -24.95 4.73 2.70
C HIS A 228 -24.07 5.45 3.73
N GLY A 229 -24.20 6.78 3.87
CA GLY A 229 -23.52 7.55 4.91
C GLY A 229 -22.02 7.75 4.66
N ILE A 230 -21.58 7.72 3.40
CA ILE A 230 -20.22 8.08 3.02
C ILE A 230 -20.20 9.52 2.51
N GLU A 231 -19.46 10.39 3.18
CA GLU A 231 -19.27 11.78 2.76
C GLU A 231 -18.28 11.88 1.60
N ILE A 232 -18.61 12.59 0.52
CA ILE A 232 -17.72 12.74 -0.63
C ILE A 232 -17.26 14.20 -0.75
N LYS A 233 -15.95 14.41 -0.72
CA LYS A 233 -15.30 15.72 -0.89
C LYS A 233 -14.55 15.74 -2.22
N LEU A 234 -15.17 16.33 -3.24
CA LEU A 234 -14.59 16.53 -4.57
C LEU A 234 -13.74 17.80 -4.61
N ARG A 235 -12.89 17.95 -5.62
CA ARG A 235 -12.00 19.12 -5.78
C ARG A 235 -11.11 19.40 -4.56
N THR A 236 -10.86 18.36 -3.76
CA THR A 236 -10.18 18.46 -2.47
C THR A 236 -8.96 17.54 -2.49
N GLY A 237 -7.77 18.10 -2.30
CA GLY A 237 -6.53 17.34 -2.17
C GLY A 237 -6.08 17.20 -0.73
N VAL A 238 -4.98 16.46 -0.51
CA VAL A 238 -4.31 16.38 0.79
C VAL A 238 -3.10 17.29 0.80
N LYS A 239 -2.98 18.14 1.81
CA LYS A 239 -1.83 19.01 2.06
C LYS A 239 -0.79 18.35 2.96
N SER A 240 -1.23 17.77 4.08
CA SER A 240 -0.36 17.01 5.01
C SER A 240 -1.18 16.13 5.94
N ALA A 241 -0.52 15.18 6.61
CA ALA A 241 -1.13 14.30 7.59
C ALA A 241 -0.26 14.18 8.84
N THR A 242 -0.89 13.90 9.98
CA THR A 242 -0.24 13.45 11.21
C THR A 242 -0.88 12.14 11.65
N HIS A 243 -0.40 11.56 12.75
CA HIS A 243 -1.05 10.40 13.36
C HIS A 243 -2.49 10.68 13.85
N ARG A 244 -2.90 11.95 13.90
CA ARG A 244 -4.20 12.39 14.40
C ARG A 244 -5.06 13.07 13.34
N GLN A 245 -4.47 13.76 12.39
CA GLN A 245 -5.24 14.66 11.54
C GLN A 245 -4.82 14.55 10.08
N LEU A 246 -5.77 14.78 9.19
CA LEU A 246 -5.51 15.05 7.79
C LEU A 246 -5.85 16.50 7.51
N VAL A 247 -4.95 17.22 6.83
CA VAL A 247 -5.23 18.56 6.33
C VAL A 247 -5.35 18.54 4.83
N THR A 248 -6.42 19.13 4.37
CA THR A 248 -6.77 19.23 2.96
C THR A 248 -6.12 20.46 2.32
N THR A 249 -6.17 20.54 0.99
CA THR A 249 -5.62 21.67 0.24
C THR A 249 -6.39 22.98 0.42
N ASP A 250 -7.67 22.92 0.81
CA ASP A 250 -8.52 24.08 1.14
C ASP A 250 -8.40 24.52 2.62
N GLY A 251 -7.58 23.82 3.42
CA GLY A 251 -7.25 24.20 4.79
C GLY A 251 -8.12 23.55 5.88
N GLU A 252 -9.10 22.72 5.52
CA GLU A 252 -9.86 21.93 6.49
C GLU A 252 -8.94 20.97 7.26
N VAL A 253 -9.15 20.91 8.58
CA VAL A 253 -8.47 19.97 9.47
C VAL A 253 -9.44 18.89 9.89
N ILE A 254 -9.18 17.66 9.43
CA ILE A 254 -10.03 16.50 9.67
C ILE A 254 -9.42 15.67 10.79
N ASP A 255 -10.13 15.55 11.91
CA ASP A 255 -9.76 14.71 13.05
C ASP A 255 -10.03 13.23 12.73
N THR A 256 -9.01 12.51 12.27
CA THR A 256 -9.14 11.13 11.73
C THR A 256 -7.97 10.26 12.16
N ARG A 257 -8.24 9.09 12.76
CA ARG A 257 -7.17 8.11 13.08
C ARG A 257 -6.97 7.08 11.98
N THR A 258 -7.82 7.10 10.95
CA THR A 258 -7.66 6.24 9.78
C THR A 258 -7.54 7.09 8.53
N ILE A 259 -6.39 6.99 7.86
CA ILE A 259 -6.15 7.58 6.54
C ILE A 259 -5.80 6.43 5.61
N VAL A 260 -6.56 6.25 4.54
CA VAL A 260 -6.31 5.24 3.51
C VAL A 260 -5.96 5.96 2.21
N ALA A 261 -4.74 5.80 1.73
CA ALA A 261 -4.27 6.45 0.51
C ALA A 261 -4.27 5.47 -0.67
N THR A 262 -5.10 5.78 -1.67
CA THR A 262 -5.15 5.05 -2.95
C THR A 262 -4.56 5.86 -4.12
N ILE A 263 -3.92 6.99 -3.79
CA ILE A 263 -3.28 7.93 -4.71
C ILE A 263 -1.75 7.73 -4.78
N GLY A 264 -1.07 8.66 -5.45
CA GLY A 264 0.39 8.77 -5.39
C GLY A 264 1.13 7.78 -6.28
N ASN A 265 0.55 7.33 -7.39
CA ASN A 265 1.24 6.43 -8.32
C ASN A 265 2.58 7.03 -8.79
N ALA A 266 3.65 6.26 -8.65
CA ALA A 266 5.00 6.65 -9.00
C ALA A 266 5.82 5.47 -9.53
N PRO A 267 6.86 5.72 -10.36
CA PRO A 267 7.76 4.66 -10.79
C PRO A 267 8.43 4.00 -9.59
N LEU A 268 8.65 2.69 -9.69
CA LEU A 268 9.43 1.99 -8.66
C LEU A 268 10.89 2.46 -8.68
N PRO A 269 11.57 2.54 -7.53
CA PRO A 269 12.98 2.93 -7.47
C PRO A 269 13.90 2.09 -8.36
N VAL A 270 13.61 0.80 -8.50
CA VAL A 270 14.36 -0.10 -9.41
C VAL A 270 14.20 0.32 -10.87
N VAL A 271 13.02 0.79 -11.29
CA VAL A 271 12.77 1.27 -12.66
C VAL A 271 13.49 2.59 -12.89
N GLN A 272 13.50 3.50 -11.91
CA GLN A 272 14.26 4.76 -11.99
C GLN A 272 15.76 4.52 -12.14
N ARG A 273 16.31 3.52 -11.44
CA ARG A 273 17.74 3.17 -11.52
C ARG A 273 18.14 2.40 -12.77
N MET A 274 17.20 1.93 -13.60
CA MET A 274 17.54 1.22 -14.85
C MET A 274 18.22 2.12 -15.89
N GLY A 275 18.15 3.45 -15.75
CA GLY A 275 18.75 4.37 -16.74
C GLY A 275 17.96 4.48 -18.05
N LEU A 276 16.74 3.92 -18.10
CA LEU A 276 15.80 4.17 -19.20
C LEU A 276 15.17 5.56 -19.07
N PRO A 277 14.88 6.26 -20.18
CA PRO A 277 14.14 7.50 -20.14
C PRO A 277 12.76 7.27 -19.51
N LEU A 278 12.31 8.22 -18.69
CA LEU A 278 10.98 8.19 -18.10
C LEU A 278 10.19 9.42 -18.52
N ASP A 279 8.99 9.20 -19.05
CA ASP A 279 8.00 10.25 -19.28
C ASP A 279 6.81 10.03 -18.35
N LYS A 280 6.41 11.08 -17.62
CA LYS A 280 5.35 11.04 -16.59
C LYS A 280 5.52 9.86 -15.61
N GLY A 281 6.76 9.51 -15.28
CA GLY A 281 7.11 8.40 -14.37
C GLY A 281 6.89 7.00 -14.95
N ARG A 282 6.88 6.85 -16.27
CA ARG A 282 6.71 5.58 -16.98
C ARG A 282 7.71 5.45 -18.12
N ILE A 283 8.03 4.21 -18.48
CA ILE A 283 8.95 3.89 -19.58
C ILE A 283 8.21 4.12 -20.92
N PRO A 284 8.62 5.08 -21.75
CA PRO A 284 8.02 5.26 -23.06
C PRO A 284 8.34 4.07 -23.96
N VAL A 285 7.30 3.55 -24.62
CA VAL A 285 7.42 2.47 -25.60
C VAL A 285 6.78 2.90 -26.92
N ASP A 286 7.24 2.30 -28.01
CA ASP A 286 6.53 2.41 -29.28
C ASP A 286 5.19 1.65 -29.22
N ARG A 287 4.36 1.78 -30.26
CA ARG A 287 3.08 1.07 -30.34
C ARG A 287 3.25 -0.45 -30.36
N THR A 288 4.44 -0.98 -30.63
CA THR A 288 4.73 -2.42 -30.59
C THR A 288 5.12 -2.90 -29.19
N LEU A 289 5.12 -2.00 -28.19
CA LEU A 289 5.48 -2.22 -26.78
C LEU A 289 6.99 -2.40 -26.56
N ARG A 290 7.80 -2.01 -27.55
CA ARG A 290 9.26 -2.05 -27.48
C ARG A 290 9.78 -0.75 -26.88
N VAL A 291 10.78 -0.85 -26.00
CA VAL A 291 11.42 0.32 -25.40
C VAL A 291 12.27 1.03 -26.45
N ALA A 292 12.12 2.35 -26.55
CA ALA A 292 12.88 3.14 -27.52
C ALA A 292 14.39 2.94 -27.33
N GLY A 293 15.13 2.74 -28.43
CA GLY A 293 16.58 2.49 -28.40
C GLY A 293 16.99 1.05 -28.12
N HIS A 294 16.06 0.12 -27.90
CA HIS A 294 16.38 -1.28 -27.61
C HIS A 294 15.55 -2.26 -28.45
N ASP A 295 16.22 -3.15 -29.20
CA ASP A 295 15.54 -4.13 -30.07
C ASP A 295 14.93 -5.32 -29.32
N ASN A 296 15.40 -5.57 -28.10
CA ASN A 296 15.07 -6.76 -27.34
C ASN A 296 14.47 -6.49 -25.95
N VAL A 297 14.18 -5.22 -25.63
CA VAL A 297 13.59 -4.81 -24.35
C VAL A 297 12.16 -4.32 -24.58
N TRP A 298 11.24 -4.82 -23.76
CA TRP A 298 9.81 -4.56 -23.86
C TRP A 298 9.29 -4.08 -22.50
N ALA A 299 8.31 -3.19 -22.48
CA ALA A 299 7.66 -2.77 -21.25
C ALA A 299 6.14 -2.75 -21.42
N LEU A 300 5.41 -3.14 -20.36
CA LEU A 300 3.95 -3.14 -20.36
C LEU A 300 3.35 -2.93 -18.96
N GLY A 301 2.02 -2.73 -18.92
CA GLY A 301 1.30 -2.42 -17.69
C GLY A 301 1.69 -1.05 -17.15
N ASP A 302 1.48 -0.87 -15.85
CA ASP A 302 1.55 0.47 -15.24
C ASP A 302 2.95 1.11 -15.29
N CYS A 303 4.02 0.33 -15.49
CA CYS A 303 5.38 0.87 -15.65
C CYS A 303 5.65 1.45 -17.04
N ALA A 304 4.78 1.22 -18.04
CA ALA A 304 4.98 1.66 -19.41
C ALA A 304 4.01 2.77 -19.82
N LEU A 305 4.49 3.67 -20.69
CA LEU A 305 3.69 4.69 -21.35
C LEU A 305 3.41 4.23 -22.79
N ILE A 306 2.23 3.65 -23.00
CA ILE A 306 1.89 2.92 -24.23
C ILE A 306 0.96 3.76 -25.09
N PRO A 307 1.39 4.23 -26.27
CA PRO A 307 0.53 4.99 -27.18
C PRO A 307 -0.50 4.08 -27.87
N LEU A 308 -1.76 4.52 -27.92
CA LEU A 308 -2.84 3.83 -28.62
C LEU A 308 -2.97 4.27 -30.08
N LYS A 309 -2.53 5.50 -30.38
CA LYS A 309 -2.52 6.12 -31.72
C LYS A 309 -1.15 6.73 -32.03
N GLU A 310 -0.89 7.00 -33.32
CA GLU A 310 0.28 7.78 -33.72
C GLU A 310 0.17 9.22 -33.23
N GLY A 311 1.29 9.83 -32.83
CA GLY A 311 1.32 11.21 -32.34
C GLY A 311 0.57 11.42 -31.01
N ALA A 312 0.45 10.39 -30.18
CA ALA A 312 -0.20 10.46 -28.87
C ALA A 312 0.44 11.56 -27.99
N SER A 313 -0.40 12.47 -27.49
CA SER A 313 0.05 13.62 -26.67
C SER A 313 -0.79 13.78 -25.40
N GLU A 314 -2.10 13.61 -25.52
CA GLU A 314 -3.04 13.73 -24.40
C GLU A 314 -3.13 12.43 -23.59
N ARG A 315 -3.58 12.54 -22.32
CA ARG A 315 -3.70 11.37 -21.42
C ARG A 315 -4.56 10.25 -22.00
N ILE A 316 -5.63 10.59 -22.74
CA ILE A 316 -6.55 9.63 -23.34
C ILE A 316 -5.94 8.86 -24.52
N ASP A 317 -4.84 9.36 -25.09
CA ASP A 317 -4.14 8.73 -26.20
C ASP A 317 -3.24 7.57 -25.77
N PHE A 318 -3.07 7.39 -24.45
CA PHE A 318 -2.24 6.34 -23.86
C PHE A 318 -3.10 5.28 -23.16
N ALA A 319 -2.58 4.05 -23.09
CA ALA A 319 -3.22 2.97 -22.36
C ALA A 319 -3.40 3.33 -20.86
N PRO A 320 -4.62 3.23 -20.31
CA PRO A 320 -4.84 3.45 -18.89
C PRO A 320 -4.26 2.30 -18.06
N PRO A 321 -3.76 2.58 -16.84
CA PRO A 321 -3.11 1.60 -15.96
C PRO A 321 -4.16 0.66 -15.34
N THR A 322 -4.62 -0.32 -16.10
CA THR A 322 -5.68 -1.25 -15.66
C THR A 322 -5.28 -2.69 -15.96
N ALA A 323 -5.76 -3.61 -15.11
CA ALA A 323 -5.55 -5.05 -15.31
C ALA A 323 -6.06 -5.53 -16.69
N GLN A 324 -7.16 -4.95 -17.19
CA GLN A 324 -7.70 -5.29 -18.51
C GLN A 324 -6.71 -4.99 -19.64
N PHE A 325 -6.10 -3.81 -19.61
CA PHE A 325 -5.08 -3.40 -20.58
C PHE A 325 -3.81 -4.25 -20.43
N ALA A 326 -3.30 -4.43 -19.22
CA ALA A 326 -2.12 -5.25 -18.95
C ALA A 326 -2.23 -6.68 -19.51
N VAL A 327 -3.41 -7.32 -19.39
CA VAL A 327 -3.66 -8.67 -19.95
C VAL A 327 -3.66 -8.68 -21.49
N ARG A 328 -4.10 -7.59 -22.12
CA ARG A 328 -4.14 -7.46 -23.59
C ARG A 328 -2.77 -7.11 -24.15
N GLU A 329 -2.07 -6.20 -23.50
CA GLU A 329 -0.67 -5.85 -23.77
C GLU A 329 0.22 -7.09 -23.68
N ALA A 330 0.06 -7.90 -22.63
CA ALA A 330 0.81 -9.14 -22.46
C ALA A 330 0.70 -10.09 -23.66
N LYS A 331 -0.50 -10.22 -24.25
CA LYS A 331 -0.70 -11.03 -25.46
C LYS A 331 0.01 -10.43 -26.68
N ARG A 332 0.05 -9.11 -26.77
CA ARG A 332 0.72 -8.39 -27.86
C ARG A 332 2.24 -8.45 -27.73
N VAL A 333 2.80 -8.17 -26.55
CA VAL A 333 4.25 -8.32 -26.26
C VAL A 333 4.72 -9.72 -26.61
N ALA A 334 4.02 -10.76 -26.13
CA ALA A 334 4.40 -12.13 -26.42
C ALA A 334 4.33 -12.47 -27.93
N ALA A 335 3.41 -11.84 -28.67
CA ALA A 335 3.32 -12.01 -30.12
C ALA A 335 4.48 -11.31 -30.86
N ASN A 336 4.83 -10.11 -30.42
CA ASN A 336 5.91 -9.31 -31.00
C ASN A 336 7.28 -9.90 -30.68
N ILE A 337 7.51 -10.43 -29.47
CA ILE A 337 8.72 -11.20 -29.14
C ILE A 337 8.82 -12.44 -30.05
N ALA A 338 7.71 -13.16 -30.25
CA ALA A 338 7.71 -14.31 -31.16
C ALA A 338 7.94 -13.93 -32.64
N ALA A 339 7.55 -12.71 -33.04
CA ALA A 339 7.84 -12.19 -34.37
C ALA A 339 9.31 -11.80 -34.50
N ALA A 340 9.85 -11.06 -33.53
CA ALA A 340 11.25 -10.65 -33.45
C ALA A 340 12.22 -11.85 -33.52
N VAL A 341 11.98 -12.89 -32.69
CA VAL A 341 12.79 -14.12 -32.69
C VAL A 341 12.74 -14.87 -34.04
N ARG A 342 11.68 -14.66 -34.83
CA ARG A 342 11.48 -15.30 -36.15
C ARG A 342 11.82 -14.38 -37.33
N GLY A 343 12.35 -13.18 -37.07
CA GLY A 343 12.63 -12.19 -38.12
C GLY A 343 11.37 -11.72 -38.88
N ARG A 344 10.22 -11.62 -38.20
CA ARG A 344 8.95 -11.13 -38.77
C ARG A 344 8.59 -9.76 -38.23
N ASP A 345 7.78 -9.03 -39.00
CA ASP A 345 7.31 -7.71 -38.63
C ASP A 345 6.53 -7.69 -37.32
N LEU A 346 6.84 -6.67 -36.51
CA LEU A 346 6.13 -6.37 -35.28
C LEU A 346 4.78 -5.74 -35.60
N LYS A 347 3.79 -5.99 -34.74
CA LYS A 347 2.45 -5.43 -34.93
C LYS A 347 2.13 -4.44 -33.82
N PRO A 348 1.45 -3.32 -34.13
CA PRO A 348 1.06 -2.35 -33.12
C PRO A 348 0.02 -2.94 -32.14
N PHE A 349 0.07 -2.44 -30.92
CA PHE A 349 -0.96 -2.58 -29.92
C PHE A 349 -2.08 -1.60 -30.23
N ALA A 350 -3.29 -2.15 -30.33
CA ALA A 350 -4.51 -1.39 -30.44
C ALA A 350 -5.55 -2.13 -29.62
N TYR A 351 -6.17 -1.45 -28.67
CA TYR A 351 -7.23 -1.99 -27.86
C TYR A 351 -8.21 -0.87 -27.49
N ALA A 352 -9.45 -1.05 -27.88
CA ALA A 352 -10.57 -0.27 -27.37
C ALA A 352 -11.20 -1.06 -26.21
N SER A 353 -11.28 -0.45 -25.04
CA SER A 353 -11.97 -1.07 -23.91
C SER A 353 -13.43 -1.31 -24.27
N ARG A 354 -13.95 -2.51 -23.98
CA ARG A 354 -15.36 -2.87 -24.23
C ARG A 354 -16.25 -2.65 -23.00
N GLY A 355 -15.69 -2.05 -21.96
CA GLY A 355 -16.40 -1.80 -20.72
C GLY A 355 -15.49 -1.60 -19.51
N ALA A 356 -16.08 -1.15 -18.42
CA ALA A 356 -15.43 -0.98 -17.12
C ALA A 356 -16.43 -1.32 -16.02
N LEU A 357 -15.93 -1.87 -14.91
CA LEU A 357 -16.75 -2.37 -13.80
C LEU A 357 -16.13 -1.85 -12.50
N ALA A 358 -16.95 -1.44 -11.54
CA ALA A 358 -16.51 -1.10 -10.18
C ALA A 358 -17.51 -1.65 -9.16
N SER A 359 -17.02 -2.21 -8.06
CA SER A 359 -17.84 -2.50 -6.88
C SER A 359 -18.03 -1.23 -6.05
N LEU A 360 -19.18 -1.06 -5.43
CA LEU A 360 -19.46 0.04 -4.51
C LEU A 360 -19.58 -0.44 -3.05
N GLY A 361 -19.26 -1.70 -2.78
CA GLY A 361 -19.61 -2.37 -1.52
C GLY A 361 -21.09 -2.77 -1.48
N ALA A 362 -21.54 -3.32 -0.34
CA ALA A 362 -22.95 -3.59 -0.04
C ALA A 362 -23.76 -4.30 -1.15
N LYS A 363 -23.14 -5.20 -1.94
CA LYS A 363 -23.75 -5.89 -3.08
C LYS A 363 -24.23 -4.97 -4.22
N ARG A 364 -23.60 -3.81 -4.39
CA ARG A 364 -23.89 -2.84 -5.45
C ARG A 364 -22.64 -2.55 -6.27
N GLY A 365 -22.85 -2.20 -7.54
CA GLY A 365 -21.78 -1.93 -8.48
C GLY A 365 -22.24 -1.01 -9.60
N VAL A 366 -21.28 -0.59 -10.41
CA VAL A 366 -21.50 0.11 -11.67
C VAL A 366 -20.73 -0.59 -12.77
N ALA A 367 -21.36 -0.71 -13.93
CA ALA A 367 -20.84 -1.47 -15.05
C ALA A 367 -21.20 -0.77 -16.36
N ASN A 368 -20.19 -0.45 -17.17
CA ASN A 368 -20.38 -0.17 -18.58
C ASN A 368 -19.97 -1.42 -19.36
N VAL A 369 -20.87 -1.99 -20.15
CA VAL A 369 -20.63 -3.21 -20.92
C VAL A 369 -21.18 -3.01 -22.33
N PHE A 370 -20.30 -3.05 -23.33
CA PHE A 370 -20.65 -2.77 -24.73
C PHE A 370 -21.40 -1.43 -24.93
N GLY A 371 -21.06 -0.41 -24.14
CA GLY A 371 -21.73 0.89 -24.19
C GLY A 371 -23.03 0.98 -23.38
N HIS A 372 -23.55 -0.13 -22.84
CA HIS A 372 -24.71 -0.12 -21.97
C HIS A 372 -24.31 0.09 -20.51
N ASN A 373 -24.97 1.03 -19.85
CA ASN A 373 -24.80 1.34 -18.44
C ASN A 373 -25.72 0.47 -17.59
N ILE A 374 -25.14 -0.31 -16.69
CA ILE A 374 -25.83 -1.20 -15.75
C ILE A 374 -25.42 -0.77 -14.34
N THR A 375 -26.39 -0.66 -13.43
CA THR A 375 -26.17 -0.20 -12.06
C THR A 375 -26.76 -1.16 -11.03
N GLY A 376 -26.33 -1.02 -9.78
CA GLY A 376 -26.91 -1.72 -8.65
C GLY A 376 -26.52 -3.20 -8.54
N PHE A 377 -27.47 -4.05 -8.18
CA PHE A 377 -27.20 -5.49 -7.96
C PHE A 377 -26.83 -6.25 -9.24
N PRO A 378 -27.49 -6.03 -10.40
CA PRO A 378 -27.07 -6.67 -11.65
C PRO A 378 -25.63 -6.33 -12.04
N ALA A 379 -25.22 -5.07 -11.88
CA ALA A 379 -23.85 -4.63 -12.14
C ALA A 379 -22.83 -5.31 -11.20
N TRP A 380 -23.17 -5.41 -9.92
CA TRP A 380 -22.36 -6.14 -8.94
C TRP A 380 -22.21 -7.63 -9.26
N PHE A 381 -23.29 -8.27 -9.71
CA PHE A 381 -23.24 -9.67 -10.14
C PHE A 381 -22.34 -9.85 -11.37
N ILE A 382 -22.47 -8.96 -12.37
CA ILE A 382 -21.59 -8.94 -13.55
C ILE A 382 -20.13 -8.76 -13.14
N TRP A 383 -19.85 -7.83 -12.23
CA TRP A 383 -18.50 -7.61 -11.66
C TRP A 383 -17.96 -8.92 -11.06
N ARG A 384 -18.74 -9.58 -10.20
CA ARG A 384 -18.34 -10.86 -9.57
C ARG A 384 -18.10 -11.96 -10.60
N SER A 385 -19.02 -12.16 -11.55
CA SER A 385 -18.88 -13.17 -12.60
C SER A 385 -17.68 -12.91 -13.51
N TYR A 386 -17.44 -11.65 -13.90
CA TYR A 386 -16.33 -11.26 -14.75
C TYR A 386 -14.99 -11.55 -14.08
N TYR A 387 -14.81 -11.12 -12.83
CA TYR A 387 -13.56 -11.32 -12.11
C TYR A 387 -13.34 -12.79 -11.72
N LEU A 388 -14.41 -13.52 -11.39
CA LEU A 388 -14.35 -14.96 -11.18
C LEU A 388 -13.85 -15.69 -12.44
N ALA A 389 -14.30 -15.29 -13.63
CA ALA A 389 -13.83 -15.87 -14.89
C ALA A 389 -12.36 -15.56 -15.19
N LEU A 390 -11.85 -14.41 -14.72
CA LEU A 390 -10.45 -14.00 -14.86
C LEU A 390 -9.49 -14.71 -13.90
N LEU A 391 -9.98 -15.18 -12.74
CA LEU A 391 -9.15 -15.88 -11.77
C LEU A 391 -8.50 -17.13 -12.39
N PRO A 392 -7.19 -17.34 -12.20
CA PRO A 392 -6.50 -18.50 -12.73
C PRO A 392 -6.80 -19.76 -11.90
N GLY A 393 -7.24 -20.82 -12.57
CA GLY A 393 -7.50 -22.14 -11.97
C GLY A 393 -8.93 -22.33 -11.47
N ILE A 394 -9.53 -23.48 -11.80
CA ILE A 394 -10.92 -23.82 -11.46
C ILE A 394 -11.13 -23.94 -9.94
N GLY A 395 -10.19 -24.56 -9.22
CA GLY A 395 -10.28 -24.71 -7.76
C GLY A 395 -10.26 -23.38 -6.99
N THR A 396 -9.55 -22.36 -7.49
CA THR A 396 -9.58 -21.00 -6.91
C THR A 396 -10.96 -20.37 -7.11
N ARG A 397 -11.55 -20.52 -8.30
CA ARG A 397 -12.89 -20.01 -8.61
C ARG A 397 -13.96 -20.62 -7.72
N ILE A 398 -13.97 -21.94 -7.58
CA ILE A 398 -14.96 -22.64 -6.73
C ILE A 398 -14.84 -22.16 -5.27
N ARG A 399 -13.63 -22.04 -4.72
CA ARG A 399 -13.42 -21.54 -3.36
C ARG A 399 -13.93 -20.11 -3.17
N VAL A 400 -13.63 -19.21 -4.11
CA VAL A 400 -14.12 -17.81 -4.06
C VAL A 400 -15.64 -17.78 -4.11
N MET A 401 -16.26 -18.54 -5.02
CA MET A 401 -17.73 -18.68 -5.10
C MET A 401 -18.35 -19.15 -3.78
N ILE A 402 -17.84 -20.23 -3.18
CA ILE A 402 -18.37 -20.77 -1.93
C ILE A 402 -18.29 -19.71 -0.82
N ASN A 403 -17.17 -19.00 -0.71
CA ASN A 403 -17.03 -17.96 0.32
C ASN A 403 -17.96 -16.79 0.09
N TRP A 404 -18.12 -16.35 -1.16
CA TRP A 404 -19.10 -15.32 -1.50
C TRP A 404 -20.53 -15.72 -1.14
N SER A 405 -20.87 -17.01 -1.28
CA SER A 405 -22.17 -17.53 -0.82
C SER A 405 -22.28 -17.58 0.70
N LEU A 406 -21.21 -17.96 1.41
CA LEU A 406 -21.20 -18.00 2.89
C LEU A 406 -21.22 -16.59 3.51
N ASP A 407 -20.53 -15.61 2.92
CA ASP A 407 -20.56 -14.20 3.35
C ASP A 407 -21.97 -13.57 3.25
N MET A 408 -22.85 -14.16 2.43
CA MET A 408 -24.27 -13.75 2.39
C MET A 408 -25.07 -14.20 3.61
N LEU A 409 -24.62 -15.23 4.35
CA LEU A 409 -25.38 -15.90 5.40
C LEU A 409 -24.88 -15.59 6.82
N GLY A 410 -23.78 -14.83 7.00
CA GLY A 410 -23.12 -14.66 8.30
C GLY A 410 -22.51 -13.28 8.57
N ALA A 411 -22.10 -13.07 9.83
CA ALA A 411 -21.30 -11.92 10.25
C ALA A 411 -19.91 -11.99 9.62
N ARG A 412 -19.31 -10.85 9.27
CA ARG A 412 -17.88 -10.81 8.98
C ARG A 412 -17.11 -11.12 10.26
N SER A 413 -16.04 -11.90 10.14
CA SER A 413 -15.20 -12.26 11.29
C SER A 413 -14.53 -11.00 11.86
N LEU A 414 -14.67 -10.77 13.17
CA LEU A 414 -14.02 -9.67 13.90
C LEU A 414 -12.68 -10.07 14.53
N VAL A 415 -12.16 -11.26 14.22
CA VAL A 415 -10.91 -11.73 14.82
C VAL A 415 -9.77 -10.80 14.39
N GLN A 416 -9.23 -10.05 15.36
CA GLN A 416 -8.03 -9.25 15.17
C GLN A 416 -6.82 -10.17 15.15
N LEU A 417 -6.39 -10.56 13.94
CA LEU A 417 -5.17 -11.32 13.81
C LEU A 417 -3.96 -10.36 13.76
N LYS A 418 -3.25 -10.22 14.88
CA LYS A 418 -1.99 -9.48 14.94
C LYS A 418 -0.87 -10.32 14.35
N PHE A 419 -0.39 -9.96 13.16
CA PHE A 419 0.74 -10.63 12.52
C PHE A 419 2.00 -9.74 12.42
N TYR A 420 1.92 -8.48 12.85
CA TYR A 420 3.04 -7.54 12.83
C TYR A 420 2.94 -6.56 14.02
N GLY A 421 4.09 -6.31 14.68
CA GLY A 421 4.28 -5.14 15.53
C GLY A 421 4.67 -3.92 14.69
N LYS A 422 4.43 -2.70 15.21
CA LYS A 422 4.99 -1.48 14.61
C LYS A 422 6.51 -1.65 14.45
N PRO A 423 7.15 -1.10 13.39
CA PRO A 423 8.60 -1.08 13.31
C PRO A 423 9.13 -0.50 14.62
N PRO A 424 10.03 -1.24 15.28
CA PRO A 424 10.42 -0.87 16.63
C PRO A 424 11.10 0.50 16.69
N LEU A 425 11.88 0.82 15.65
CA LEU A 425 12.49 2.12 15.40
C LEU A 425 11.73 2.83 14.26
N ARG A 426 11.18 4.02 14.52
CA ARG A 426 10.38 4.77 13.52
C ARG A 426 10.38 6.27 13.76
N TYR A 427 10.15 7.06 12.70
CA TYR A 427 9.85 8.49 12.85
C TYR A 427 8.37 8.73 13.11
N VAL A 428 8.05 9.76 13.88
CA VAL A 428 6.68 10.25 14.12
C VAL A 428 6.69 11.77 14.02
N TYR A 429 5.66 12.33 13.37
CA TYR A 429 5.49 13.77 13.22
C TYR A 429 4.33 14.26 14.07
N TYR A 430 4.54 15.40 14.71
CA TYR A 430 3.57 16.09 15.54
C TYR A 430 3.47 17.53 15.08
N ARG A 431 2.27 18.10 15.14
CA ARG A 431 2.08 19.54 14.93
C ARG A 431 2.19 20.32 16.22
N ALA A 432 2.46 21.61 16.12
CA ALA A 432 2.39 22.52 17.26
C ALA A 432 1.08 22.33 18.03
N GLY A 433 1.18 22.05 19.33
CA GLY A 433 0.06 21.78 20.22
C GLY A 433 -0.29 20.30 20.44
N ASP A 434 0.18 19.37 19.59
CA ASP A 434 -0.10 17.94 19.72
C ASP A 434 0.49 17.37 21.02
N ARG A 435 -0.31 16.59 21.76
CA ARG A 435 0.18 15.85 22.92
C ARG A 435 0.85 14.56 22.47
N ILE A 436 2.12 14.38 22.82
CA ILE A 436 2.89 13.16 22.54
C ILE A 436 2.50 12.05 23.53
N TYR A 437 2.49 12.36 24.81
CA TYR A 437 1.90 11.52 25.87
C TYR A 437 1.60 12.37 27.11
N ASN A 438 0.75 11.86 28.00
CA ASN A 438 0.42 12.47 29.29
C ASN A 438 1.10 11.74 30.45
N ALA A 439 1.24 12.44 31.57
CA ALA A 439 1.56 11.79 32.84
C ALA A 439 0.50 10.72 33.16
N GLY A 440 0.95 9.52 33.54
CA GLY A 440 0.09 8.36 33.79
C GLY A 440 -0.06 7.39 32.62
N ASP A 441 0.21 7.83 31.38
CA ASP A 441 0.11 6.98 30.18
C ASP A 441 1.09 5.79 30.28
N ARG A 442 0.77 4.69 29.59
CA ARG A 442 1.71 3.56 29.50
C ARG A 442 2.95 3.98 28.70
N SER A 443 4.12 3.64 29.20
CA SER A 443 5.35 3.86 28.46
C SER A 443 5.38 3.02 27.17
N ASP A 444 5.44 3.69 26.03
CA ASP A 444 5.32 3.12 24.68
C ASP A 444 6.56 3.38 23.78
N GLY A 445 7.53 4.15 24.28
CA GLY A 445 8.79 4.42 23.59
C GLY A 445 9.75 5.36 24.32
N PHE A 446 11.01 5.33 23.90
CA PHE A 446 11.99 6.38 24.07
C PHE A 446 11.99 7.26 22.81
N TYR A 447 12.09 8.58 22.98
CA TYR A 447 11.97 9.55 21.89
C TYR A 447 13.21 10.43 21.79
N THR A 448 13.66 10.69 20.56
CA THR A 448 14.68 11.69 20.22
C THR A 448 14.09 12.72 19.26
N VAL A 449 14.28 14.00 19.53
CA VAL A 449 13.82 15.09 18.65
C VAL A 449 14.79 15.22 17.47
N ILE A 450 14.28 15.12 16.25
CA ILE A 450 15.04 15.25 15.01
C ILE A 450 14.95 16.67 14.46
N SER A 451 13.76 17.27 14.50
CA SER A 451 13.51 18.66 14.09
C SER A 451 12.33 19.24 14.88
N GLY A 452 12.26 20.57 15.01
CA GLY A 452 11.27 21.26 15.83
C GLY A 452 11.56 21.15 17.33
N SER A 453 10.56 21.41 18.16
CA SER A 453 10.71 21.37 19.63
C SER A 453 9.48 20.80 20.34
N VAL A 454 9.72 20.20 21.50
CA VAL A 454 8.68 19.70 22.41
C VAL A 454 8.81 20.35 23.78
N GLU A 455 7.70 20.54 24.45
CA GLU A 455 7.59 21.02 25.82
C GLU A 455 7.18 19.88 26.74
N MET A 456 7.93 19.69 27.81
CA MET A 456 7.66 18.68 28.83
C MET A 456 7.25 19.36 30.13
N GLU A 457 6.05 19.02 30.58
CA GLU A 457 5.46 19.39 31.86
C GLU A 457 5.68 18.27 32.87
N ARG A 458 6.29 18.60 34.01
CA ARG A 458 6.40 17.68 35.14
C ARG A 458 5.80 18.36 36.38
N PRO A 459 4.69 17.84 36.92
CA PRO A 459 4.19 18.28 38.22
C PRO A 459 5.13 17.80 39.32
N ASP A 460 5.47 18.71 40.24
CA ASP A 460 6.18 18.37 41.47
C ASP A 460 5.19 17.67 42.43
N PRO A 461 5.49 16.42 42.86
CA PRO A 461 4.59 15.67 43.72
C PRO A 461 4.47 16.20 45.16
N GLU A 462 5.36 17.09 45.60
CA GLU A 462 5.35 17.65 46.97
C GLU A 462 4.82 19.09 47.01
N THR A 463 5.11 19.91 46.00
CA THR A 463 4.71 21.33 45.98
C THR A 463 3.53 21.63 45.05
N GLY A 464 3.20 20.72 44.12
CA GLY A 464 2.19 20.95 43.09
C GLY A 464 2.62 21.91 41.96
N GLU A 465 3.82 22.49 42.04
CA GLU A 465 4.35 23.37 40.99
C GLU A 465 4.70 22.58 39.73
N THR A 466 4.39 23.14 38.56
CA THR A 466 4.70 22.48 37.28
C THR A 466 5.99 23.01 36.71
N THR A 467 6.98 22.13 36.56
CA THR A 467 8.23 22.46 35.87
C THR A 467 8.07 22.25 34.37
N LEU A 468 8.41 23.28 33.59
CA LEU A 468 8.36 23.29 32.13
C LEU A 468 9.78 23.17 31.57
N ARG A 469 10.01 22.21 30.67
CA ARG A 469 11.29 22.03 29.97
C ARG A 469 11.06 21.88 28.47
N VAL A 470 11.71 22.73 27.68
CA VAL A 470 11.69 22.62 26.22
C VAL A 470 12.88 21.78 25.75
N ILE A 471 12.64 20.86 24.80
CA ILE A 471 13.62 19.96 24.21
C ILE A 471 13.62 20.17 22.69
N GLY A 472 14.76 20.58 22.15
CA GLY A 472 14.99 20.78 20.72
C GLY A 472 15.74 19.62 20.05
N PRO A 473 16.19 19.80 18.79
CA PRO A 473 16.87 18.76 18.01
C PRO A 473 18.10 18.17 18.72
N GLY A 474 18.26 16.85 18.64
CA GLY A 474 19.30 16.09 19.35
C GLY A 474 18.97 15.79 20.82
N GLY A 475 17.96 16.46 21.39
CA GLY A 475 17.44 16.15 22.72
C GLY A 475 16.56 14.91 22.74
N HIS A 476 16.35 14.32 23.91
CA HIS A 476 15.58 13.10 24.08
C HIS A 476 14.71 13.10 25.36
N PHE A 477 13.70 12.23 25.38
CA PHE A 477 12.78 12.07 26.52
C PHE A 477 12.17 10.66 26.56
N GLY A 478 11.62 10.28 27.72
CA GLY A 478 10.97 8.98 27.91
C GLY A 478 11.93 7.86 28.33
N GLU A 479 13.14 8.23 28.77
CA GLU A 479 14.24 7.34 29.19
C GLU A 479 13.88 6.41 30.35
N ARG A 480 12.81 6.70 31.10
CA ARG A 480 12.30 5.81 32.15
C ARG A 480 11.81 4.46 31.64
N LEU A 481 11.35 4.38 30.39
CA LEU A 481 10.97 3.09 29.78
C LEU A 481 12.16 2.12 29.77
N ILE A 482 13.39 2.62 29.59
CA ILE A 482 14.62 1.84 29.58
C ILE A 482 14.81 1.13 30.94
N LEU A 483 14.38 1.79 32.02
CA LEU A 483 14.43 1.31 33.41
C LEU A 483 13.26 0.36 33.77
N GLY A 484 12.48 -0.10 32.78
CA GLY A 484 11.31 -0.97 33.02
C GLY A 484 10.09 -0.22 33.56
N ALA A 485 10.10 1.12 33.59
CA ALA A 485 8.94 1.88 34.06
C ALA A 485 7.77 1.73 33.09
N THR A 486 6.65 1.24 33.61
CA THR A 486 5.45 0.97 32.81
C THR A 486 4.58 2.21 32.59
N ARG A 487 4.76 3.29 33.36
CA ARG A 487 3.99 4.53 33.26
C ARG A 487 4.84 5.80 33.11
N ARG A 488 4.31 6.78 32.37
CA ARG A 488 4.85 8.14 32.21
C ARG A 488 4.65 8.96 33.49
N LYS A 489 5.61 9.82 33.81
CA LYS A 489 5.52 10.78 34.94
C LYS A 489 5.36 12.23 34.49
N THR A 490 5.46 12.48 33.19
CA THR A 490 5.45 13.82 32.60
C THR A 490 4.45 13.84 31.46
N THR A 491 3.95 15.03 31.17
CA THR A 491 3.17 15.29 29.96
C THR A 491 4.11 15.94 28.95
N VAL A 492 4.11 15.48 27.70
CA VAL A 492 4.92 16.05 26.63
C VAL A 492 4.01 16.51 25.51
N ARG A 493 4.23 17.74 25.04
CA ARG A 493 3.50 18.37 23.95
C ARG A 493 4.48 18.88 22.89
N ALA A 494 4.14 18.79 21.62
CA ALA A 494 4.87 19.47 20.57
C ALA A 494 4.66 20.98 20.70
N LYS A 495 5.75 21.74 20.86
CA LYS A 495 5.71 23.21 20.94
C LYS A 495 5.64 23.82 19.54
N GLU A 496 6.31 23.18 18.59
CA GLU A 496 6.31 23.49 17.16
C GLU A 496 6.01 22.21 16.38
N ASP A 497 5.77 22.32 15.07
CA ASP A 497 5.77 21.17 14.19
C ASP A 497 7.11 20.43 14.31
N CYS A 498 7.07 19.18 14.79
CA CYS A 498 8.27 18.44 15.15
C CYS A 498 8.27 17.02 14.59
N LYS A 499 9.49 16.54 14.32
CA LYS A 499 9.77 15.15 13.91
C LYS A 499 10.57 14.50 15.03
N VAL A 500 10.11 13.36 15.52
CA VAL A 500 10.80 12.59 16.56
C VAL A 500 11.08 11.16 16.08
N LEU A 501 12.19 10.59 16.53
CA LEU A 501 12.53 9.17 16.40
C LEU A 501 12.04 8.44 17.64
N VAL A 502 11.30 7.35 17.48
CA VAL A 502 10.76 6.52 18.56
C VAL A 502 11.41 5.14 18.50
N MET A 503 11.91 4.66 19.64
CA MET A 503 12.38 3.28 19.82
C MET A 503 11.77 2.65 21.06
N ASN A 504 11.56 1.34 21.06
CA ASN A 504 11.16 0.64 22.27
C ASN A 504 12.39 0.26 23.12
N ARG A 505 12.17 -0.33 24.30
CA ARG A 505 13.24 -0.71 25.22
C ARG A 505 14.22 -1.72 24.62
N GLU A 506 13.72 -2.72 23.91
CA GLU A 506 14.51 -3.80 23.32
C GLU A 506 15.54 -3.25 22.33
N GLU A 507 15.13 -2.43 21.36
CA GLU A 507 16.08 -1.86 20.39
C GLU A 507 17.01 -0.83 21.02
N PHE A 508 16.58 -0.11 22.05
CA PHE A 508 17.50 0.73 22.81
C PHE A 508 18.62 -0.11 23.42
N LEU A 509 18.28 -1.24 24.05
CA LEU A 509 19.28 -2.13 24.66
C LEU A 509 20.17 -2.79 23.62
N MET A 510 19.63 -3.24 22.48
CA MET A 510 20.43 -3.76 21.36
C MET A 510 21.41 -2.71 20.82
N LEU A 511 21.00 -1.45 20.71
CA LEU A 511 21.88 -0.34 20.31
C LEU A 511 22.95 -0.06 21.37
N ALA A 512 22.58 -0.06 22.65
CA ALA A 512 23.55 0.10 23.74
C ALA A 512 24.57 -1.05 23.75
N GLU A 513 24.15 -2.29 23.50
CA GLU A 513 25.03 -3.45 23.42
C GLU A 513 25.97 -3.36 22.21
N GLY A 514 25.44 -3.07 21.02
CA GLY A 514 26.21 -3.09 19.77
C GLY A 514 27.02 -1.83 19.45
N PHE A 515 26.75 -0.69 20.11
CA PHE A 515 27.37 0.60 19.76
C PHE A 515 27.85 1.37 20.99
N SER A 516 29.15 1.29 21.27
CA SER A 516 29.78 1.86 22.48
C SER A 516 29.55 3.36 22.65
N ALA A 517 29.64 4.16 21.59
CA ALA A 517 29.41 5.60 21.65
C ALA A 517 27.98 5.94 22.11
N PHE A 518 26.98 5.16 21.69
CA PHE A 518 25.60 5.31 22.15
C PHE A 518 25.48 4.94 23.64
N ARG A 519 26.10 3.84 24.06
CA ARG A 519 26.13 3.44 25.46
C ARG A 519 26.77 4.49 26.36
N GLU A 520 27.92 5.02 25.95
CA GLU A 520 28.66 6.04 26.69
C GLU A 520 27.88 7.34 26.84
N TYR A 521 27.20 7.78 25.77
CA TYR A 521 26.34 8.95 25.83
C TYR A 521 25.23 8.80 26.88
N PHE A 522 24.63 7.60 27.00
CA PHE A 522 23.53 7.35 27.95
C PHE A 522 23.99 6.91 29.34
N ARG A 523 25.26 6.52 29.52
CA ARG A 523 25.82 6.03 30.80
C ARG A 523 25.54 6.97 31.98
N PRO A 524 25.79 8.30 31.89
CA PRO A 524 25.52 9.22 33.02
C PRO A 524 24.04 9.31 33.41
N TYR A 525 23.12 9.05 32.48
CA TYR A 525 21.68 9.10 32.73
C TYR A 525 21.17 7.82 33.40
N MET A 526 21.80 6.69 33.09
CA MET A 526 21.44 5.38 33.65
C MET A 526 22.08 5.16 35.02
N ASP A 527 23.35 5.57 35.21
CA ASP A 527 24.06 5.48 36.48
C ASP A 527 23.36 6.29 37.58
N LYS A 528 22.90 7.51 37.26
CA LYS A 528 22.08 8.34 38.16
C LYS A 528 20.77 7.69 38.60
N ARG A 529 20.36 6.60 37.95
CA ARG A 529 19.10 5.89 38.21
C ARG A 529 19.31 4.39 38.50
N GLY A 530 20.55 3.95 38.73
CA GLY A 530 20.90 2.61 39.18
C GLY A 530 20.65 1.49 38.16
N VAL A 531 20.81 1.75 36.86
CA VAL A 531 20.61 0.74 35.80
C VAL A 531 21.88 0.54 34.98
N THR A 532 22.32 -0.71 34.88
CA THR A 532 23.47 -1.12 34.05
C THR A 532 23.01 -1.45 32.62
N LEU A 533 23.69 -0.90 31.62
CA LEU A 533 23.43 -1.22 30.21
C LEU A 533 24.23 -2.46 29.76
N PRO A 534 23.66 -3.32 28.89
CA PRO A 534 24.35 -4.50 28.38
C PRO A 534 25.62 -4.14 27.60
N GLY A 535 26.63 -4.99 27.70
CA GLY A 535 27.92 -4.87 27.03
C GLY A 535 28.96 -3.99 27.74
N GLY A 536 28.63 -3.34 28.86
CA GLY A 536 29.63 -2.70 29.72
C GLY A 536 30.60 -3.74 30.26
N ASP A 537 31.88 -3.35 30.43
CA ASP A 537 32.95 -4.24 30.90
C ASP A 537 32.62 -4.85 32.28
N GLU A 538 31.91 -5.97 32.28
CA GLU A 538 32.00 -7.03 33.27
C GLU A 538 32.94 -8.12 32.72
N ASP A 539 34.16 -7.75 32.33
CA ASP A 539 35.33 -8.67 32.42
C ASP A 539 36.68 -7.93 32.28
N THR A 540 37.05 -7.16 33.29
CA THR A 540 38.47 -6.94 33.60
C THR A 540 38.69 -7.37 35.04
N GLY A 541 38.65 -8.69 35.26
CA GLY A 541 38.53 -9.22 36.61
C GLY A 541 39.03 -10.63 36.88
N ARG A 542 39.94 -11.22 36.08
CA ARG A 542 41.08 -12.09 36.46
C ARG A 542 41.62 -12.93 35.32
#